data_AF-A0A1G0XQ47-F1
#
_entry.id   AF-A0A1G0XQ47-F1
#
_cell.length_a   1.000
_cell.length_b   1.000
_cell.length_c   1.000
_cell.angle_alpha   90.00
_cell.angle_beta   90.00
_cell.angle_gamma   90.00
#
_symmetry.space_group_name_H-M   'P 1'
#
loop_
_entity.id
_entity.type
_entity.pdbx_description
1 polymer ?
#
loop_
_entity_poly.entity_id
_entity_poly.type
_entity_poly.pdbx_seq_one_letter_code
_entity_poly.pdbx_strand_id
1 'polypeptide(L)'
;MASILQNTLNQYWERLTTGWKLGGGVTTKRYLSLLGSVDTEITGGASQYTRTYLSENYTVAKQLRHYQNAYLDNGCIHGKAGLAVGTYGGNATLRNLILGHVPLFFAGKSITAVAGALWSYYGGNKGGAIANTADYCKGVYVDADSDSYNGIKIGSGAALNTTTAGYNFMSLFAHDGSMPGMKAYVGQYTGDATNPHAISVADFGEPDVVIIKGEGAQSAVFRTSNEVYTAGTECDYFVIATASLASQGIESLDANGFTVGTNATVNTNAVKYNYIMLKSDASGSANICLKQFIGQAGDGNHIDLPFKPSFMLFIPGASTTPMMWFNSQTAGSTSYVSAATANVTDAVQSADDYGFTLDGGIILNATNVPCNVIAIEADIT
;
A
#
# COMPACT_ATOMS: atom_id res chain seq x y z
N MET A 1 33.11 24.72 -45.35
CA MET A 1 32.14 24.00 -44.49
C MET A 1 31.39 24.89 -43.49
N ALA A 2 31.80 26.15 -43.23
CA ALA A 2 31.00 27.09 -42.43
C ALA A 2 29.88 27.82 -43.22
N SER A 3 29.85 27.74 -44.56
CA SER A 3 28.83 28.44 -45.38
C SER A 3 27.58 27.62 -45.73
N ILE A 4 27.57 26.31 -45.44
CA ILE A 4 26.39 25.45 -45.68
C ILE A 4 25.42 25.52 -44.48
N LEU A 5 25.93 25.72 -43.26
CA LEU A 5 25.12 25.82 -42.04
C LEU A 5 24.35 27.16 -41.90
N GLN A 6 24.84 28.25 -42.51
CA GLN A 6 24.13 29.54 -42.47
C GLN A 6 22.91 29.58 -43.44
N ASN A 7 22.99 28.86 -44.57
CA ASN A 7 21.91 28.83 -45.56
C ASN A 7 20.73 27.91 -45.17
N THR A 8 20.94 26.89 -44.33
CA THR A 8 19.85 26.04 -43.83
C THR A 8 19.05 26.72 -42.71
N LEU A 9 19.68 27.59 -41.90
CA LEU A 9 19.00 28.32 -40.83
C LEU A 9 18.13 29.48 -41.35
N ASN A 10 18.56 30.17 -42.41
CA ASN A 10 17.78 31.26 -43.00
C ASN A 10 16.57 30.76 -43.81
N GLN A 11 16.62 29.56 -44.41
CA GLN A 11 15.46 28.95 -45.07
C GLN A 11 14.37 28.46 -44.09
N TYR A 12 14.71 28.28 -42.80
CA TYR A 12 13.73 27.92 -41.77
C TYR A 12 13.01 29.14 -41.17
N TRP A 13 13.60 30.33 -41.26
CA TRP A 13 13.00 31.57 -40.74
C TRP A 13 12.03 32.25 -41.71
N GLU A 14 12.13 32.03 -43.01
CA GLU A 14 11.19 32.62 -44.00
C GLU A 14 9.90 31.81 -44.22
N ARG A 15 9.79 30.59 -43.69
CA ARG A 15 8.55 29.79 -43.76
C ARG A 15 7.58 30.01 -42.59
N LEU A 16 7.95 30.80 -41.59
CA LEU A 16 7.11 31.07 -40.40
C LEU A 16 6.47 32.47 -40.37
N THR A 17 6.69 33.31 -41.40
CA THR A 17 6.18 34.69 -41.43
C THR A 17 5.24 35.03 -42.59
N THR A 18 4.96 34.12 -43.53
CA THR A 18 3.83 34.30 -44.47
C THR A 18 2.57 33.66 -43.91
N GLY A 19 1.71 34.50 -43.34
CA GLY A 19 0.48 34.11 -42.67
C GLY A 19 -0.52 33.39 -43.56
N TRP A 20 -1.05 32.28 -43.05
CA TRP A 20 -2.37 31.79 -43.41
C TRP A 20 -3.38 32.43 -42.47
N LYS A 21 -4.14 33.41 -42.97
CA LYS A 21 -5.39 33.84 -42.33
C LYS A 21 -6.41 32.73 -42.50
N LEU A 22 -6.70 31.99 -41.43
CA LEU A 22 -7.96 31.27 -41.30
C LEU A 22 -8.70 31.89 -40.12
N GLY A 23 -9.86 32.46 -40.44
CA GLY A 23 -10.76 33.06 -39.47
C GLY A 23 -11.34 32.02 -38.52
N GLY A 24 -11.57 32.46 -37.29
CA GLY A 24 -12.58 31.92 -36.38
C GLY A 24 -12.44 30.46 -35.95
N GLY A 25 -11.98 30.25 -34.71
CA GLY A 25 -12.50 29.15 -33.88
C GLY A 25 -11.60 27.92 -33.71
N VAL A 26 -10.60 28.04 -32.83
CA VAL A 26 -10.07 27.01 -31.90
C VAL A 26 -9.68 25.63 -32.48
N THR A 27 -8.38 25.34 -32.50
CA THR A 27 -7.85 23.96 -32.35
C THR A 27 -6.49 23.95 -31.63
N THR A 28 -6.30 22.89 -30.85
CA THR A 28 -5.32 22.59 -29.79
C THR A 28 -3.82 22.75 -30.13
N LYS A 29 -3.04 23.34 -29.22
CA LYS A 29 -1.55 23.32 -29.23
C LYS A 29 -1.02 22.13 -28.42
N ARG A 30 -0.17 21.29 -29.04
CA ARG A 30 0.74 20.36 -28.35
C ARG A 30 2.04 21.10 -27.99
N TYR A 31 2.49 21.01 -26.74
CA TYR A 31 3.79 21.53 -26.30
C TYR A 31 4.85 20.42 -26.35
N LEU A 32 6.00 20.73 -26.96
CA LEU A 32 7.24 19.97 -26.88
C LEU A 32 8.26 20.87 -26.14
N SER A 33 8.64 20.51 -24.90
CA SER A 33 9.61 21.28 -24.10
C SER A 33 11.00 20.63 -24.16
N LEU A 34 11.98 21.35 -24.69
CA LEU A 34 13.41 20.99 -24.68
C LEU A 34 14.13 21.85 -23.62
N LEU A 35 14.92 21.20 -22.76
CA LEU A 35 15.66 21.74 -21.61
C LEU A 35 16.75 22.77 -21.98
N GLY A 36 16.98 23.74 -21.08
CA GLY A 36 18.24 24.51 -20.97
C GLY A 36 18.04 25.95 -20.48
N SER A 37 18.18 26.21 -19.18
CA SER A 37 18.25 27.56 -18.61
C SER A 37 19.70 28.05 -18.60
N VAL A 38 19.96 29.21 -19.21
CA VAL A 38 21.15 30.04 -19.00
C VAL A 38 20.65 31.32 -18.34
N ASP A 39 21.06 31.57 -17.10
CA ASP A 39 20.77 32.81 -16.40
C ASP A 39 21.74 33.91 -16.86
N THR A 40 21.20 35.01 -17.34
CA THR A 40 21.89 36.30 -17.45
C THR A 40 21.04 37.37 -16.76
N GLU A 41 21.50 37.81 -15.58
CA GLU A 41 20.99 38.99 -14.88
C GLU A 41 21.32 40.27 -15.67
N ILE A 42 20.31 41.09 -15.95
CA ILE A 42 20.48 42.50 -16.32
C ILE A 42 19.73 43.35 -15.29
N THR A 43 20.51 44.07 -14.49
CA THR A 43 20.10 45.11 -13.53
C THR A 43 19.54 46.36 -14.22
N GLY A 44 18.46 46.94 -13.70
CA GLY A 44 18.10 48.35 -13.98
C GLY A 44 16.67 48.80 -13.66
N GLY A 45 16.43 49.29 -12.44
CA GLY A 45 15.73 50.56 -12.14
C GLY A 45 14.28 50.85 -12.59
N ALA A 46 13.38 50.75 -11.59
CA ALA A 46 12.24 51.64 -11.26
C ALA A 46 10.91 51.61 -12.06
N SER A 47 9.84 51.45 -11.25
CA SER A 47 8.45 51.90 -11.40
C SER A 47 7.36 50.88 -11.79
N GLN A 48 6.34 50.88 -10.91
CA GLN A 48 4.97 50.38 -11.05
C GLN A 48 4.72 48.89 -10.85
N TYR A 49 4.51 48.50 -9.58
CA TYR A 49 3.76 47.29 -9.24
C TYR A 49 2.27 47.48 -9.56
N THR A 50 1.94 47.34 -10.84
CA THR A 50 0.59 46.92 -11.22
C THR A 50 0.59 45.39 -11.08
N ARG A 51 0.10 44.87 -9.94
CA ARG A 51 -0.23 43.44 -9.83
C ARG A 51 -1.44 43.17 -10.73
N THR A 52 -1.18 42.91 -12.00
CA THR A 52 -2.12 42.20 -12.85
C THR A 52 -2.13 40.75 -12.37
N TYR A 53 -3.17 40.38 -11.63
CA TYR A 53 -3.50 38.98 -11.39
C TYR A 53 -3.82 38.36 -12.75
N LEU A 54 -2.85 37.67 -13.34
CA LEU A 54 -3.12 36.65 -14.35
C LEU A 54 -3.67 35.44 -13.59
N SER A 55 -4.99 35.44 -13.48
CA SER A 55 -5.83 34.36 -13.04
C SER A 55 -5.51 33.08 -13.82
N GLU A 56 -5.48 31.98 -13.06
CA GLU A 56 -5.97 30.66 -13.48
C GLU A 56 -5.30 30.10 -14.74
N ASN A 57 -4.21 29.35 -14.54
CA ASN A 57 -3.85 28.14 -15.30
C ASN A 57 -2.44 27.57 -14.95
N TYR A 58 -1.81 28.04 -13.86
CA TYR A 58 -0.47 27.58 -13.43
C TYR A 58 -0.46 26.84 -12.08
N THR A 59 -1.54 26.12 -11.76
CA THR A 59 -1.62 25.29 -10.52
C THR A 59 -1.95 23.82 -10.81
N VAL A 60 -1.90 23.37 -12.07
CA VAL A 60 -2.24 21.98 -12.45
C VAL A 60 -1.07 21.21 -13.06
N ALA A 61 0.09 21.85 -13.24
CA ALA A 61 1.36 21.12 -13.36
C ALA A 61 1.93 20.83 -11.96
N LYS A 62 1.06 20.38 -11.04
CA LYS A 62 1.46 19.73 -9.80
C LYS A 62 2.23 18.50 -10.26
N GLN A 63 3.50 18.40 -9.90
CA GLN A 63 4.40 17.34 -10.34
C GLN A 63 3.80 15.96 -10.02
N LEU A 64 3.01 15.43 -10.95
CA LEU A 64 2.93 14.02 -11.22
C LEU A 64 4.36 13.61 -11.55
N ARG A 65 5.10 13.15 -10.54
CA ARG A 65 6.20 12.22 -10.81
C ARG A 65 5.54 10.98 -11.40
N HIS A 66 5.37 11.02 -12.72
CA HIS A 66 5.06 9.87 -13.54
C HIS A 66 6.22 8.90 -13.34
N TYR A 67 6.13 8.03 -12.34
CA TYR A 67 6.71 6.70 -12.50
C TYR A 67 5.98 6.13 -13.72
N GLN A 68 6.71 5.77 -14.78
CA GLN A 68 6.11 5.50 -16.10
C GLN A 68 4.96 4.46 -16.07
N ASN A 69 4.85 3.68 -14.99
CA ASN A 69 3.83 2.66 -14.79
C ASN A 69 3.05 2.80 -13.46
N ALA A 70 3.20 3.90 -12.70
CA ALA A 70 2.45 4.08 -11.48
C ALA A 70 2.05 5.53 -11.15
N TYR A 71 0.78 5.75 -10.81
CA TYR A 71 0.27 7.06 -10.41
C TYR A 71 -0.76 6.98 -9.29
N LEU A 72 -0.86 8.08 -8.54
CA LEU A 72 -1.81 8.33 -7.47
C LEU A 72 -2.95 9.20 -8.03
N ASP A 73 -4.18 8.71 -8.04
CA ASP A 73 -5.37 9.48 -8.39
C ASP A 73 -6.46 9.31 -7.32
N ASN A 74 -6.85 10.43 -6.70
CA ASN A 74 -7.96 10.50 -5.74
C ASN A 74 -7.93 9.45 -4.59
N GLY A 75 -6.74 9.09 -4.10
CA GLY A 75 -6.54 8.07 -3.06
C GLY A 75 -6.40 6.64 -3.58
N CYS A 76 -6.47 6.45 -4.90
CA CYS A 76 -6.28 5.18 -5.60
C CYS A 76 -4.93 5.15 -6.32
N ILE A 77 -4.35 3.97 -6.43
CA ILE A 77 -3.01 3.78 -6.99
C ILE A 77 -3.04 2.80 -8.13
N HIS A 78 -2.40 3.18 -9.21
CA HIS A 78 -2.23 2.37 -10.39
C HIS A 78 -0.75 1.97 -10.44
N GLY A 79 -0.39 0.69 -10.68
CA GLY A 79 0.99 0.27 -11.01
C GLY A 79 1.58 -0.96 -10.31
N LYS A 80 2.88 -1.20 -10.53
CA LYS A 80 3.68 -2.22 -9.83
C LYS A 80 4.03 -1.73 -8.42
N ALA A 81 4.00 -2.64 -7.45
CA ALA A 81 4.25 -2.33 -6.05
C ALA A 81 5.50 -3.03 -5.53
N GLY A 82 6.26 -2.27 -4.75
CA GLY A 82 7.35 -2.77 -3.92
C GLY A 82 6.95 -2.91 -2.45
N LEU A 83 7.77 -3.62 -1.68
CA LEU A 83 7.62 -3.82 -0.23
C LEU A 83 8.88 -3.40 0.51
N ALA A 84 8.72 -2.52 1.49
CA ALA A 84 9.75 -2.16 2.45
C ALA A 84 9.30 -2.54 3.87
N VAL A 85 10.22 -3.08 4.68
CA VAL A 85 9.99 -3.40 6.08
C VAL A 85 11.11 -2.82 6.95
N GLY A 86 10.81 -2.48 8.20
CA GLY A 86 11.82 -1.94 9.10
C GLY A 86 11.30 -1.60 10.49
N THR A 87 12.11 -0.86 11.25
CA THR A 87 11.75 -0.43 12.60
C THR A 87 11.94 1.07 12.83
N TYR A 88 11.20 1.62 13.80
CA TYR A 88 11.41 2.99 14.29
C TYR A 88 11.00 3.12 15.77
N GLY A 89 11.55 4.14 16.45
CA GLY A 89 11.17 4.49 17.82
C GLY A 89 10.07 5.56 17.86
N GLY A 90 9.11 5.38 18.76
CA GLY A 90 8.09 6.38 19.07
C GLY A 90 8.55 7.40 20.11
N ASN A 91 8.04 8.63 20.00
CA ASN A 91 8.40 9.76 20.85
C ASN A 91 7.21 10.62 21.31
N ALA A 92 5.97 10.23 21.00
CA ALA A 92 4.72 10.94 21.33
C ALA A 92 4.61 12.36 20.79
N THR A 93 5.44 12.74 19.81
CA THR A 93 5.40 14.05 19.15
C THR A 93 5.19 13.90 17.66
N LEU A 94 4.46 14.83 17.05
CA LEU A 94 4.29 14.83 15.60
C LEU A 94 5.66 14.92 14.93
N ARG A 95 5.92 14.00 13.99
CA ARG A 95 7.22 13.90 13.31
C ARG A 95 7.09 13.34 11.91
N ASN A 96 8.11 13.60 11.10
CA ASN A 96 8.33 12.91 9.84
C ASN A 96 9.12 11.62 10.12
N LEU A 97 8.66 10.50 9.54
CA LEU A 97 9.42 9.27 9.43
C LEU A 97 9.87 9.14 7.96
N ILE A 98 11.18 9.19 7.73
CA ILE A 98 11.76 9.05 6.38
C ILE A 98 11.97 7.55 6.11
N LEU A 99 11.40 7.07 5.00
CA LEU A 99 11.42 5.69 4.54
C LEU A 99 12.32 5.46 3.31
N GLY A 100 12.66 6.51 2.56
CA GLY A 100 13.46 6.39 1.33
C GLY A 100 12.63 6.25 0.06
N HIS A 101 11.32 5.96 0.19
CA HIS A 101 10.31 5.99 -0.88
C HIS A 101 9.06 6.78 -0.46
N VAL A 102 8.17 7.07 -1.42
CA VAL A 102 6.83 7.59 -1.13
C VAL A 102 5.89 6.39 -0.90
N PRO A 103 5.38 6.20 0.32
CA PRO A 103 4.58 5.03 0.65
C PRO A 103 3.17 5.13 0.07
N LEU A 104 2.73 4.00 -0.46
CA LEU A 104 1.38 3.68 -0.89
C LEU A 104 0.43 3.44 0.27
N PHE A 105 0.96 2.65 1.18
CA PHE A 105 0.30 2.04 2.30
C PHE A 105 1.37 1.89 3.36
N PHE A 106 0.98 2.16 4.60
CA PHE A 106 1.82 1.95 5.75
C PHE A 106 1.04 1.23 6.84
N ALA A 107 1.65 0.19 7.38
CA ALA A 107 1.19 -0.48 8.59
C ALA A 107 2.33 -0.53 9.58
N GLY A 108 2.03 -0.27 10.86
CA GLY A 108 2.99 -0.40 11.93
C GLY A 108 2.38 -1.04 13.17
N LYS A 109 3.21 -1.79 13.89
CA LYS A 109 2.83 -2.45 15.14
C LYS A 109 3.91 -2.25 16.18
N SER A 110 3.50 -1.80 17.37
CA SER A 110 4.41 -1.70 18.51
C SER A 110 4.90 -3.09 18.90
N ILE A 111 6.18 -3.19 19.25
CA ILE A 111 6.75 -4.39 19.89
C ILE A 111 6.22 -4.59 21.32
N THR A 112 5.63 -3.54 21.90
CA THR A 112 5.03 -3.54 23.24
C THR A 112 3.51 -3.75 23.18
N ALA A 113 2.86 -3.79 24.34
CA ALA A 113 1.42 -3.98 24.51
C ALA A 113 0.59 -2.74 24.08
N VAL A 114 0.76 -2.33 22.82
CA VAL A 114 -0.02 -1.27 22.18
C VAL A 114 -0.55 -1.82 20.86
N ALA A 115 -1.84 -1.57 20.60
CA ALA A 115 -2.47 -1.96 19.35
C ALA A 115 -1.75 -1.28 18.19
N GLY A 116 -1.40 -2.05 17.16
CA GLY A 116 -0.84 -1.49 15.94
C GLY A 116 -1.89 -0.70 15.18
N ALA A 117 -1.45 0.24 14.35
CA ALA A 117 -2.30 0.81 13.31
C ALA A 117 -1.80 0.33 11.96
N LEU A 118 -2.73 -0.24 11.20
CA LEU A 118 -2.41 -0.96 9.99
C LEU A 118 -2.77 -0.22 8.73
N TRP A 119 -3.32 1.00 8.82
CA TRP A 119 -3.74 1.72 7.63
C TRP A 119 -3.32 3.18 7.69
N SER A 120 -2.52 3.62 6.73
CA SER A 120 -2.43 5.00 6.30
C SER A 120 -2.13 4.98 4.80
N TYR A 121 -2.96 5.64 3.99
CA TYR A 121 -2.80 5.74 2.54
C TYR A 121 -2.67 7.22 2.12
N TYR A 122 -2.12 7.43 0.93
CA TYR A 122 -1.85 8.77 0.39
C TYR A 122 -3.13 9.63 0.28
N GLY A 123 -3.09 10.84 0.87
CA GLY A 123 -4.16 11.85 0.72
C GLY A 123 -5.40 11.67 1.62
N GLY A 124 -5.43 10.66 2.48
CA GLY A 124 -6.53 10.41 3.42
C GLY A 124 -6.10 10.44 4.89
N ASN A 125 -6.75 11.29 5.70
CA ASN A 125 -6.56 11.35 7.15
C ASN A 125 -7.24 10.18 7.90
N LYS A 126 -6.90 8.92 7.62
CA LYS A 126 -7.61 7.78 8.23
C LYS A 126 -6.66 6.66 8.65
N GLY A 127 -6.30 6.68 9.94
CA GLY A 127 -5.61 5.58 10.61
C GLY A 127 -6.56 4.87 11.56
N GLY A 128 -7.07 3.71 11.15
CA GLY A 128 -7.87 2.83 11.99
C GLY A 128 -7.07 1.64 12.50
N ALA A 129 -7.38 1.19 13.72
CA ALA A 129 -7.01 -0.15 14.14
C ALA A 129 -7.75 -1.17 13.26
N ILE A 130 -7.13 -2.31 12.95
CA ILE A 130 -7.80 -3.43 12.27
C ILE A 130 -8.94 -4.02 13.11
N ALA A 131 -8.94 -3.73 14.42
CA ALA A 131 -9.97 -4.11 15.37
C ALA A 131 -11.34 -3.50 15.04
N ASN A 132 -12.37 -3.95 15.77
CA ASN A 132 -13.72 -3.39 15.74
C ASN A 132 -13.78 -2.00 16.40
N THR A 133 -13.02 -1.06 15.85
CA THR A 133 -12.89 0.31 16.31
C THR A 133 -12.95 1.19 15.09
N ALA A 134 -13.75 2.26 15.18
CA ALA A 134 -13.81 3.26 14.12
C ALA A 134 -12.43 3.88 13.88
N ASP A 135 -12.18 4.34 12.66
CA ASP A 135 -10.91 4.96 12.31
C ASP A 135 -10.61 6.12 13.27
N TYR A 136 -9.53 5.99 14.04
CA TYR A 136 -9.18 6.97 15.06
C TYR A 136 -8.28 8.02 14.43
N CYS A 137 -8.89 9.14 14.03
CA CYS A 137 -8.27 10.26 13.31
C CYS A 137 -7.20 11.05 14.12
N LYS A 138 -6.32 10.42 14.91
CA LYS A 138 -5.22 11.11 15.59
C LYS A 138 -3.87 10.82 14.95
N GLY A 139 -3.69 11.42 13.77
CA GLY A 139 -2.44 12.09 13.42
C GLY A 139 -1.47 11.36 12.49
N VAL A 140 -1.79 10.20 11.93
CA VAL A 140 -0.90 9.54 10.95
C VAL A 140 -1.37 9.90 9.54
N TYR A 141 -0.55 10.66 8.83
CA TYR A 141 -0.83 11.16 7.50
C TYR A 141 0.34 10.84 6.61
N VAL A 142 0.07 10.25 5.45
CA VAL A 142 1.04 10.26 4.36
C VAL A 142 1.10 11.70 3.88
N ASP A 143 2.11 12.44 4.34
CA ASP A 143 2.31 13.80 3.88
C ASP A 143 3.10 13.78 2.58
N ALA A 144 2.40 14.16 1.52
CA ALA A 144 2.96 14.35 0.20
C ALA A 144 3.63 15.71 0.03
N ASP A 145 3.52 16.60 1.02
CA ASP A 145 3.84 18.01 0.82
C ASP A 145 5.36 18.25 0.81
N SER A 146 5.79 18.74 -0.36
CA SER A 146 7.13 19.09 -0.83
C SER A 146 8.13 17.93 -0.98
N ASP A 147 8.39 17.53 -2.24
CA ASP A 147 9.66 17.28 -2.96
C ASP A 147 10.94 16.87 -2.22
N SER A 148 10.89 16.45 -0.96
CA SER A 148 12.05 16.19 -0.09
C SER A 148 11.79 15.11 0.96
N TYR A 149 10.54 14.66 1.16
CA TYR A 149 10.21 13.65 2.16
C TYR A 149 9.77 12.34 1.51
N ASN A 150 10.72 11.43 1.36
CA ASN A 150 10.44 10.05 1.02
C ASN A 150 9.94 9.32 2.29
N GLY A 151 8.69 9.50 2.74
CA GLY A 151 8.18 8.85 3.96
C GLY A 151 6.75 9.21 4.41
N ILE A 152 6.47 9.17 5.71
CA ILE A 152 5.16 9.51 6.31
C ILE A 152 5.26 10.54 7.44
N LYS A 153 4.17 11.25 7.74
CA LYS A 153 3.98 11.97 9.00
C LYS A 153 3.27 11.08 10.01
N ILE A 154 3.84 10.97 11.20
CA ILE A 154 3.24 10.24 12.32
C ILE A 154 2.91 11.23 13.43
N GLY A 155 1.66 11.22 13.87
CA GLY A 155 1.14 12.07 14.93
C GLY A 155 1.46 11.51 16.31
N SER A 156 0.98 12.17 17.37
CA SER A 156 1.26 11.79 18.76
C SER A 156 0.46 10.59 19.27
N GLY A 157 -0.31 9.90 18.41
CA GLY A 157 -1.15 8.77 18.79
C GLY A 157 -0.34 7.56 19.26
N ALA A 158 -0.74 6.95 20.38
CA ALA A 158 -0.03 5.82 20.98
C ALA A 158 0.08 4.60 20.04
N ALA A 159 -0.88 4.39 19.13
CA ALA A 159 -0.91 3.26 18.21
C ALA A 159 0.33 3.15 17.30
N LEU A 160 0.98 4.28 17.00
CA LEU A 160 2.18 4.35 16.15
C LEU A 160 3.29 5.25 16.71
N ASN A 161 3.12 5.87 17.88
CA ASN A 161 4.11 6.86 18.34
C ASN A 161 4.15 7.04 19.86
N THR A 162 4.06 5.98 20.65
CA THR A 162 4.26 6.07 22.11
C THR A 162 5.73 6.29 22.43
N THR A 163 6.03 7.18 23.39
CA THR A 163 7.39 7.40 23.90
C THR A 163 8.03 6.09 24.35
N THR A 164 9.30 5.85 24.00
CA THR A 164 10.09 4.65 24.35
C THR A 164 9.63 3.32 23.73
N ALA A 165 8.54 3.30 22.97
CA ALA A 165 8.10 2.10 22.26
C ALA A 165 8.82 1.96 20.91
N GLY A 166 9.32 0.76 20.60
CA GLY A 166 9.72 0.38 19.25
C GLY A 166 8.52 -0.07 18.42
N TYR A 167 8.59 0.17 17.11
CA TYR A 167 7.57 -0.23 16.15
C TYR A 167 8.23 -0.95 14.99
N ASN A 168 7.64 -2.05 14.55
CA ASN A 168 7.91 -2.62 13.24
C ASN A 168 6.94 -2.02 12.23
N PHE A 169 7.37 -1.86 11.00
CA PHE A 169 6.50 -1.40 9.92
C PHE A 169 6.67 -2.23 8.65
N MET A 170 5.61 -2.24 7.86
CA MET A 170 5.67 -2.49 6.42
C MET A 170 5.15 -1.26 5.68
N SER A 171 5.68 -1.07 4.49
CA SER A 171 5.22 -0.09 3.54
C SER A 171 5.15 -0.70 2.16
N LEU A 172 4.03 -0.52 1.48
CA LEU A 172 3.97 -0.71 0.03
C LEU A 172 4.31 0.61 -0.65
N PHE A 173 4.89 0.58 -1.84
CA PHE A 173 5.24 1.78 -2.61
C PHE A 173 5.22 1.51 -4.11
N ALA A 174 5.10 2.56 -4.92
CA ALA A 174 5.18 2.42 -6.37
C ALA A 174 6.63 2.10 -6.79
N HIS A 175 6.82 1.05 -7.59
CA HIS A 175 8.13 0.63 -8.10
C HIS A 175 8.30 0.99 -9.58
N ASP A 176 9.51 1.43 -9.99
CA ASP A 176 9.75 2.12 -11.26
C ASP A 176 10.28 1.22 -12.41
N GLY A 177 10.61 -0.05 -12.16
CA GLY A 177 11.37 -0.86 -13.13
C GLY A 177 11.19 -2.39 -13.12
N SER A 178 11.91 -3.02 -14.06
CA SER A 178 11.74 -4.35 -14.68
C SER A 178 12.02 -5.60 -13.82
N MET A 179 11.53 -5.65 -12.59
CA MET A 179 11.51 -6.90 -11.83
C MET A 179 10.11 -7.54 -11.87
N PRO A 180 10.01 -8.87 -11.79
CA PRO A 180 8.74 -9.56 -11.56
C PRO A 180 8.15 -8.94 -10.28
N GLY A 181 7.07 -8.20 -10.45
CA GLY A 181 6.64 -7.21 -9.47
C GLY A 181 5.23 -7.52 -9.04
N MET A 182 5.04 -7.73 -7.74
CA MET A 182 3.71 -7.75 -7.14
C MET A 182 2.90 -6.56 -7.67
N LYS A 183 1.67 -6.80 -8.12
CA LYS A 183 0.70 -5.72 -8.32
C LYS A 183 0.01 -5.47 -6.99
N ALA A 184 -0.06 -4.22 -6.57
CA ALA A 184 -0.89 -3.82 -5.44
C ALA A 184 -1.84 -2.70 -5.86
N TYR A 185 -3.07 -2.78 -5.38
CA TYR A 185 -4.06 -1.72 -5.53
C TYR A 185 -4.62 -1.38 -4.15
N VAL A 186 -4.66 -0.10 -3.81
CA VAL A 186 -5.36 0.39 -2.62
C VAL A 186 -6.51 1.25 -3.11
N GLY A 187 -7.71 1.00 -2.60
CA GLY A 187 -8.91 1.68 -3.05
C GLY A 187 -9.95 1.85 -1.95
N GLN A 188 -11.04 2.53 -2.32
CA GLN A 188 -12.22 2.70 -1.49
C GLN A 188 -13.48 2.42 -2.31
N TYR A 189 -14.48 1.82 -1.69
CA TYR A 189 -15.85 1.79 -2.21
C TYR A 189 -16.84 2.21 -1.11
N THR A 190 -18.03 2.62 -1.50
CA THR A 190 -19.12 2.90 -0.55
C THR A 190 -20.09 1.74 -0.60
N GLY A 191 -20.39 1.15 0.54
CA GLY A 191 -21.36 0.07 0.63
C GLY A 191 -22.75 0.53 0.23
N ASP A 192 -23.49 -0.38 -0.41
CA ASP A 192 -24.83 -0.18 -0.96
C ASP A 192 -25.86 -1.17 -0.39
N ALA A 193 -25.39 -2.11 0.45
CA ALA A 193 -26.17 -3.20 1.01
C ALA A 193 -26.89 -4.09 -0.03
N THR A 194 -26.35 -4.21 -1.24
CA THR A 194 -26.80 -5.16 -2.25
C THR A 194 -25.94 -6.43 -2.28
N ASN A 195 -26.50 -7.54 -2.79
CA ASN A 195 -25.74 -8.73 -3.15
C ASN A 195 -26.19 -9.18 -4.56
N PRO A 196 -25.26 -9.36 -5.51
CA PRO A 196 -23.81 -9.15 -5.38
C PRO A 196 -23.41 -7.68 -5.57
N HIS A 197 -22.40 -7.21 -4.83
CA HIS A 197 -21.76 -5.90 -5.07
C HIS A 197 -20.33 -6.14 -5.58
N ALA A 198 -20.14 -5.92 -6.88
CA ALA A 198 -18.85 -6.11 -7.54
C ALA A 198 -17.99 -4.84 -7.48
N ILE A 199 -16.74 -4.98 -7.06
CA ILE A 199 -15.72 -3.93 -7.05
C ILE A 199 -14.73 -4.26 -8.17
N SER A 200 -14.64 -3.40 -9.18
CA SER A 200 -13.81 -3.63 -10.37
C SER A 200 -12.69 -2.60 -10.51
N VAL A 201 -11.49 -3.08 -10.81
CA VAL A 201 -10.28 -2.30 -11.09
C VAL A 201 -9.70 -2.77 -12.41
N ALA A 202 -9.79 -1.90 -13.42
CA ALA A 202 -9.28 -2.20 -14.75
C ALA A 202 -7.78 -2.57 -14.73
N ASP A 203 -7.42 -3.55 -15.57
CA ASP A 203 -6.05 -4.01 -15.81
C ASP A 203 -5.30 -4.59 -14.59
N PHE A 204 -6.00 -4.84 -13.48
CA PHE A 204 -5.41 -5.48 -12.31
C PHE A 204 -5.14 -6.98 -12.57
N GLY A 205 -6.11 -7.69 -13.15
CA GLY A 205 -6.17 -9.15 -13.17
C GLY A 205 -6.86 -9.71 -11.92
N GLU A 206 -6.97 -11.04 -11.81
CA GLU A 206 -7.54 -11.68 -10.64
C GLU A 206 -6.60 -11.52 -9.42
N PRO A 207 -7.06 -10.94 -8.29
CA PRO A 207 -6.23 -10.76 -7.11
C PRO A 207 -5.89 -12.09 -6.45
N ASP A 208 -4.74 -12.16 -5.80
CA ASP A 208 -4.34 -13.29 -4.95
C ASP A 208 -4.71 -13.03 -3.48
N VAL A 209 -4.80 -11.76 -3.07
CA VAL A 209 -5.19 -11.34 -1.73
C VAL A 209 -6.08 -10.12 -1.84
N VAL A 210 -7.20 -10.11 -1.12
CA VAL A 210 -8.04 -8.92 -0.90
C VAL A 210 -8.22 -8.72 0.60
N ILE A 211 -7.97 -7.51 1.08
CA ILE A 211 -8.18 -7.10 2.48
C ILE A 211 -9.16 -5.94 2.48
N ILE A 212 -10.18 -5.96 3.34
CA ILE A 212 -11.22 -4.92 3.44
C ILE A 212 -11.35 -4.45 4.89
N LYS A 213 -11.46 -3.13 5.10
CA LYS A 213 -11.80 -2.51 6.39
C LYS A 213 -12.81 -1.38 6.19
N GLY A 214 -13.94 -1.46 6.87
CA GLY A 214 -14.90 -0.35 6.96
C GLY A 214 -14.35 0.81 7.80
N GLU A 215 -14.67 2.05 7.44
CA GLU A 215 -14.24 3.25 8.20
C GLU A 215 -14.94 3.39 9.58
N GLY A 216 -16.03 2.65 9.78
CA GLY A 216 -16.73 2.57 11.07
C GLY A 216 -16.21 1.45 11.98
N ALA A 217 -17.04 1.06 12.94
CA ALA A 217 -16.81 -0.09 13.81
C ALA A 217 -17.15 -1.40 13.07
N GLN A 218 -16.39 -1.68 12.01
CA GLN A 218 -16.38 -2.95 11.30
C GLN A 218 -15.00 -3.57 11.46
N SER A 219 -14.93 -4.85 11.79
CA SER A 219 -13.68 -5.61 11.78
C SER A 219 -13.15 -5.73 10.35
N ALA A 220 -11.83 -5.68 10.18
CA ALA A 220 -11.24 -6.00 8.89
C ALA A 220 -11.41 -7.50 8.57
N VAL A 221 -11.59 -7.80 7.29
CA VAL A 221 -11.66 -9.16 6.75
C VAL A 221 -10.76 -9.30 5.55
N PHE A 222 -10.42 -10.52 5.17
CA PHE A 222 -9.61 -10.78 3.98
C PHE A 222 -9.94 -12.11 3.32
N ARG A 223 -9.57 -12.21 2.04
CA ARG A 223 -9.69 -13.41 1.24
C ARG A 223 -8.44 -13.64 0.42
N THR A 224 -8.02 -14.89 0.28
CA THR A 224 -6.89 -15.27 -0.57
C THR A 224 -7.27 -16.27 -1.65
N SER A 225 -6.50 -16.34 -2.74
CA SER A 225 -6.76 -17.24 -3.88
C SER A 225 -6.44 -18.71 -3.57
N ASN A 226 -5.56 -18.98 -2.60
CA ASN A 226 -5.15 -20.33 -2.20
C ASN A 226 -5.80 -20.80 -0.88
N GLU A 227 -6.72 -20.03 -0.31
CA GLU A 227 -7.43 -20.47 0.88
C GLU A 227 -8.37 -21.63 0.53
N VAL A 228 -8.08 -22.79 1.12
CA VAL A 228 -8.99 -23.94 1.11
C VAL A 228 -10.10 -23.63 2.10
N TYR A 229 -11.06 -22.84 1.64
CA TYR A 229 -12.29 -22.60 2.38
C TYR A 229 -13.05 -23.91 2.52
N THR A 230 -13.36 -24.28 3.76
CA THR A 230 -14.40 -25.28 3.99
C THR A 230 -15.69 -24.77 3.35
N ALA A 231 -16.49 -25.68 2.78
CA ALA A 231 -17.71 -25.32 2.06
C ALA A 231 -18.56 -24.35 2.89
N GLY A 232 -18.84 -23.18 2.34
CA GLY A 232 -19.55 -22.10 3.05
C GLY A 232 -18.65 -21.18 3.88
N THR A 233 -17.37 -21.01 3.53
CA THR A 233 -16.53 -19.90 4.01
C THR A 233 -16.21 -18.95 2.87
N GLU A 234 -16.32 -17.65 3.13
CA GLU A 234 -16.11 -16.61 2.12
C GLU A 234 -14.90 -15.72 2.43
N CYS A 235 -14.66 -15.39 3.69
CA CYS A 235 -13.46 -14.66 4.09
C CYS A 235 -13.15 -14.88 5.57
N ASP A 236 -11.96 -14.46 5.99
CA ASP A 236 -11.49 -14.58 7.36
C ASP A 236 -11.37 -13.21 8.04
N TYR A 237 -11.48 -13.21 9.36
CA TYR A 237 -11.34 -12.02 10.16
C TYR A 237 -9.88 -11.71 10.46
N PHE A 238 -9.54 -10.42 10.43
CA PHE A 238 -8.25 -9.92 10.91
C PHE A 238 -8.21 -9.67 12.43
N VAL A 239 -9.16 -10.26 13.17
CA VAL A 239 -9.32 -10.18 14.62
C VAL A 239 -9.54 -11.58 15.17
N ILE A 240 -9.49 -11.72 16.50
CA ILE A 240 -9.93 -12.97 17.14
C ILE A 240 -11.39 -13.21 16.76
N ALA A 241 -11.65 -14.31 16.07
CA ALA A 241 -12.98 -14.74 15.69
C ALA A 241 -13.11 -16.26 15.90
N THR A 242 -14.25 -16.69 16.43
CA THR A 242 -14.49 -18.11 16.71
C THR A 242 -14.66 -18.97 15.46
N ALA A 243 -14.97 -18.32 14.34
CA ALA A 243 -15.06 -18.93 13.01
C ALA A 243 -14.80 -17.86 11.94
N SER A 244 -14.42 -18.32 10.76
CA SER A 244 -14.38 -17.54 9.52
C SER A 244 -15.76 -16.98 9.17
N LEU A 245 -15.79 -15.94 8.34
CA LEU A 245 -17.05 -15.38 7.85
C LEU A 245 -17.63 -16.28 6.75
N ALA A 246 -18.75 -16.92 7.09
CA ALA A 246 -19.35 -17.98 6.29
C ALA A 246 -20.27 -17.52 5.14
N SER A 247 -20.79 -16.29 5.21
CA SER A 247 -21.73 -15.79 4.22
C SER A 247 -21.74 -14.28 4.14
N GLN A 248 -22.06 -13.77 2.94
CA GLN A 248 -22.22 -12.36 2.63
C GLN A 248 -20.95 -11.50 2.80
N GLY A 249 -19.78 -12.11 2.96
CA GLY A 249 -18.44 -11.52 3.07
C GLY A 249 -17.84 -11.21 1.71
N ILE A 250 -16.57 -11.58 1.49
CA ILE A 250 -15.93 -11.50 0.16
C ILE A 250 -16.29 -12.78 -0.59
N GLU A 251 -17.26 -12.73 -1.49
CA GLU A 251 -17.86 -13.92 -2.11
C GLU A 251 -16.94 -14.53 -3.18
N SER A 252 -16.24 -13.70 -3.96
CA SER A 252 -15.32 -14.13 -5.02
C SER A 252 -14.15 -13.17 -5.22
N LEU A 253 -13.04 -13.74 -5.72
CA LEU A 253 -11.97 -12.98 -6.36
C LEU A 253 -12.21 -13.09 -7.87
N ASP A 254 -12.39 -11.93 -8.52
CA ASP A 254 -12.83 -11.85 -9.89
C ASP A 254 -11.68 -11.40 -10.80
N ALA A 255 -11.80 -11.63 -12.10
CA ALA A 255 -10.74 -11.38 -13.08
C ALA A 255 -10.13 -9.97 -13.09
N ASN A 256 -10.77 -8.98 -12.47
CA ASN A 256 -10.29 -7.60 -12.30
C ASN A 256 -10.76 -6.99 -10.98
N GLY A 257 -10.91 -7.79 -9.91
CA GLY A 257 -11.43 -7.27 -8.65
C GLY A 257 -11.99 -8.36 -7.75
N PHE A 258 -13.10 -8.05 -7.08
CA PHE A 258 -13.75 -8.97 -6.17
C PHE A 258 -15.23 -8.61 -6.02
N THR A 259 -16.02 -9.56 -5.56
CA THR A 259 -17.43 -9.38 -5.25
C THR A 259 -17.66 -9.57 -3.76
N VAL A 260 -18.47 -8.70 -3.17
CA VAL A 260 -18.89 -8.79 -1.76
C VAL A 260 -20.40 -9.00 -1.67
N GLY A 261 -20.82 -9.67 -0.60
CA GLY A 261 -22.22 -9.79 -0.22
C GLY A 261 -22.71 -8.61 0.62
N THR A 262 -23.72 -8.84 1.45
CA THR A 262 -24.37 -7.81 2.30
C THR A 262 -23.85 -7.73 3.75
N ASN A 263 -22.80 -8.47 4.12
CA ASN A 263 -22.35 -8.51 5.51
C ASN A 263 -21.87 -7.11 5.95
N ALA A 264 -22.19 -6.74 7.19
CA ALA A 264 -21.80 -5.44 7.73
C ALA A 264 -20.28 -5.19 7.71
N THR A 265 -19.45 -6.23 7.73
CA THR A 265 -17.98 -6.12 7.65
C THR A 265 -17.48 -5.66 6.28
N VAL A 266 -18.29 -5.77 5.23
CA VAL A 266 -17.89 -5.47 3.84
C VAL A 266 -18.86 -4.56 3.08
N ASN A 267 -20.16 -4.50 3.42
CA ASN A 267 -21.13 -3.80 2.57
C ASN A 267 -22.35 -3.23 3.33
N THR A 268 -22.10 -2.41 4.35
CA THR A 268 -23.16 -1.60 4.99
C THR A 268 -23.48 -0.38 4.13
N ASN A 269 -24.77 -0.12 3.87
CA ASN A 269 -25.21 1.02 3.08
C ASN A 269 -24.63 2.35 3.62
N ALA A 270 -24.10 3.17 2.72
CA ALA A 270 -23.46 4.47 2.99
C ALA A 270 -22.20 4.43 3.87
N VAL A 271 -21.70 3.24 4.26
CA VAL A 271 -20.40 3.09 4.93
C VAL A 271 -19.31 2.99 3.87
N LYS A 272 -18.22 3.74 4.06
CA LYS A 272 -17.03 3.63 3.23
C LYS A 272 -16.17 2.46 3.69
N TYR A 273 -15.65 1.71 2.73
CA TYR A 273 -14.75 0.59 2.93
C TYR A 273 -13.47 0.83 2.17
N ASN A 274 -12.33 0.72 2.86
CA ASN A 274 -11.01 0.73 2.26
C ASN A 274 -10.59 -0.71 1.97
N TYR A 275 -9.88 -0.91 0.87
CA TYR A 275 -9.39 -2.23 0.50
C TYR A 275 -7.98 -2.19 -0.07
N ILE A 276 -7.29 -3.33 0.04
CA ILE A 276 -6.01 -3.62 -0.61
C ILE A 276 -6.20 -4.89 -1.42
N MET A 277 -5.77 -4.86 -2.69
CA MET A 277 -5.63 -6.04 -3.52
C MET A 277 -4.16 -6.27 -3.80
N LEU A 278 -3.69 -7.51 -3.64
CA LEU A 278 -2.34 -7.92 -4.03
C LEU A 278 -2.44 -9.04 -5.06
N LYS A 279 -1.53 -9.03 -6.01
CA LYS A 279 -1.38 -10.08 -7.02
C LYS A 279 0.09 -10.39 -7.22
N SER A 280 0.43 -11.67 -7.18
CA SER A 280 1.76 -12.17 -7.52
C SER A 280 1.97 -12.04 -9.03
N ASP A 281 3.16 -11.63 -9.45
CA ASP A 281 3.51 -11.57 -10.87
C ASP A 281 3.72 -12.99 -11.40
N ALA A 282 2.98 -13.36 -12.45
CA ALA A 282 3.08 -14.68 -13.08
C ALA A 282 4.38 -14.87 -13.89
N SER A 283 5.23 -13.84 -14.04
CA SER A 283 6.43 -13.86 -14.87
C SER A 283 7.65 -14.64 -14.33
N GLY A 284 7.47 -15.45 -13.28
CA GLY A 284 8.43 -16.50 -12.89
C GLY A 284 9.29 -16.21 -11.67
N SER A 285 9.11 -15.07 -11.00
CA SER A 285 9.56 -14.89 -9.61
C SER A 285 8.38 -14.38 -8.80
N ALA A 286 7.70 -15.32 -8.15
CA ALA A 286 6.56 -15.00 -7.30
C ALA A 286 7.09 -14.30 -6.05
N ASN A 287 6.79 -13.02 -5.86
CA ASN A 287 7.16 -12.29 -4.63
C ASN A 287 6.08 -12.44 -3.54
N ILE A 288 4.94 -13.07 -3.87
CA ILE A 288 3.93 -13.51 -2.91
C ILE A 288 3.82 -15.02 -2.99
N CYS A 289 3.86 -15.69 -1.84
CA CYS A 289 3.53 -17.10 -1.70
C CYS A 289 2.39 -17.24 -0.70
N LEU A 290 1.31 -17.91 -1.12
CA LEU A 290 0.21 -18.31 -0.27
C LEU A 290 0.40 -19.77 0.09
N LYS A 291 0.47 -20.11 1.38
CA LYS A 291 0.65 -21.49 1.83
C LYS A 291 -0.22 -21.78 3.03
N GLN A 292 -0.65 -23.04 3.17
CA GLN A 292 -1.21 -23.56 4.42
C GLN A 292 -0.24 -24.60 4.99
N PHE A 293 -0.06 -24.57 6.31
CA PHE A 293 0.65 -25.61 7.04
C PHE A 293 -0.16 -26.07 8.25
N ILE A 294 0.11 -27.27 8.75
CA ILE A 294 -0.50 -27.80 9.97
C ILE A 294 0.54 -27.70 11.08
N GLY A 295 0.19 -27.07 12.21
CA GLY A 295 1.06 -27.01 13.37
C GLY A 295 1.34 -28.39 13.94
N GLN A 296 2.58 -28.61 14.37
CA GLN A 296 3.07 -29.89 14.90
C GLN A 296 3.45 -29.82 16.38
N ALA A 297 3.44 -28.63 16.97
CA ALA A 297 4.11 -28.28 18.23
C ALA A 297 5.63 -28.55 18.19
N GLY A 298 6.33 -28.14 19.25
CA GLY A 298 7.79 -28.28 19.36
C GLY A 298 8.59 -27.31 18.48
N ASP A 299 9.88 -27.22 18.74
CA ASP A 299 10.77 -26.26 18.06
C ASP A 299 11.35 -26.83 16.76
N GLY A 300 11.65 -25.96 15.79
CA GLY A 300 12.46 -26.32 14.62
C GLY A 300 11.67 -26.81 13.41
N ASN A 301 10.35 -26.66 13.40
CA ASN A 301 9.52 -27.04 12.25
C ASN A 301 9.71 -26.03 11.11
N HIS A 302 10.34 -26.44 10.01
CA HIS A 302 10.59 -25.59 8.85
C HIS A 302 9.46 -25.71 7.81
N ILE A 303 9.03 -24.57 7.30
CA ILE A 303 7.95 -24.44 6.32
C ILE A 303 8.53 -23.88 5.02
N ASP A 304 8.56 -24.72 3.98
CA ASP A 304 9.14 -24.33 2.69
C ASP A 304 8.37 -23.20 1.98
N LEU A 305 9.09 -22.22 1.46
CA LEU A 305 8.61 -21.16 0.57
C LEU A 305 9.57 -21.05 -0.63
N PRO A 306 9.12 -20.46 -1.76
CA PRO A 306 9.98 -20.32 -2.94
C PRO A 306 11.05 -19.22 -2.81
N PHE A 307 11.08 -18.50 -1.68
CA PHE A 307 11.97 -17.37 -1.42
C PHE A 307 12.15 -17.14 0.08
N LYS A 308 13.06 -16.24 0.44
CA LYS A 308 13.19 -15.70 1.81
C LYS A 308 12.10 -14.69 2.13
N PRO A 309 11.16 -14.99 3.04
CA PRO A 309 10.14 -14.02 3.38
C PRO A 309 10.75 -12.83 4.11
N SER A 310 10.32 -11.62 3.77
CA SER A 310 10.62 -10.40 4.52
C SER A 310 9.44 -9.91 5.35
N PHE A 311 8.24 -10.26 4.90
CA PHE A 311 6.98 -10.09 5.62
C PHE A 311 6.18 -11.37 5.55
N MET A 312 5.53 -11.73 6.65
CA MET A 312 4.54 -12.81 6.67
C MET A 312 3.31 -12.37 7.44
N LEU A 313 2.14 -12.69 6.92
CA LEU A 313 0.88 -12.65 7.64
C LEU A 313 0.39 -14.07 7.87
N PHE A 314 0.22 -14.43 9.13
CA PHE A 314 -0.32 -15.71 9.58
C PHE A 314 -1.77 -15.58 9.98
N ILE A 315 -2.56 -16.55 9.57
CA ILE A 315 -3.97 -16.71 9.90
C ILE A 315 -4.11 -18.10 10.51
N PRO A 316 -3.90 -18.21 11.83
CA PRO A 316 -4.06 -19.48 12.52
C PRO A 316 -5.54 -19.79 12.70
N GLY A 317 -5.91 -21.05 12.52
CA GLY A 317 -7.25 -21.54 12.84
C GLY A 317 -7.52 -21.56 14.35
N ALA A 318 -8.77 -21.87 14.74
CA ALA A 318 -9.18 -22.08 16.13
C ALA A 318 -9.20 -20.85 17.06
N SER A 319 -9.94 -19.79 16.72
CA SER A 319 -10.17 -18.62 17.60
C SER A 319 -8.91 -17.85 18.01
N THR A 320 -7.88 -17.86 17.17
CA THR A 320 -6.63 -17.14 17.40
C THR A 320 -6.58 -15.85 16.58
N THR A 321 -5.93 -14.82 17.11
CA THR A 321 -5.71 -13.57 16.35
C THR A 321 -4.73 -13.84 15.21
N PRO A 322 -4.96 -13.29 14.01
CA PRO A 322 -3.93 -13.22 12.99
C PRO A 322 -2.67 -12.52 13.49
N MET A 323 -1.53 -12.96 12.98
CA MET A 323 -0.21 -12.52 13.42
C MET A 323 0.61 -12.06 12.22
N MET A 324 1.48 -11.07 12.42
CA MET A 324 2.41 -10.60 11.40
C MET A 324 3.84 -10.78 11.88
N TRP A 325 4.70 -11.15 10.95
CA TRP A 325 6.13 -11.25 11.17
C TRP A 325 6.89 -10.39 10.17
N PHE A 326 8.00 -9.81 10.61
CA PHE A 326 8.93 -9.08 9.76
C PHE A 326 10.34 -9.63 9.98
N ASN A 327 11.16 -9.68 8.93
CA ASN A 327 12.57 -10.07 9.03
C ASN A 327 13.43 -9.12 9.90
N SER A 328 12.90 -7.94 10.22
CA SER A 328 13.52 -6.97 11.12
C SER A 328 13.17 -7.19 12.59
N GLN A 329 12.30 -8.17 12.90
CA GLN A 329 11.98 -8.55 14.28
C GLN A 329 13.09 -9.39 14.91
N THR A 330 13.16 -9.36 16.24
CA THR A 330 14.01 -10.28 17.00
C THR A 330 13.57 -11.73 16.73
N ALA A 331 14.54 -12.63 16.60
CA ALA A 331 14.28 -14.07 16.46
C ALA A 331 13.31 -14.58 17.54
N GLY A 332 12.41 -15.48 17.15
CA GLY A 332 11.35 -16.02 18.00
C GLY A 332 10.19 -15.06 18.28
N SER A 333 10.22 -13.82 17.77
CA SER A 333 9.15 -12.85 18.02
C SER A 333 8.23 -12.67 16.82
N THR A 334 6.91 -12.73 17.05
CA THR A 334 5.90 -12.39 16.05
C THR A 334 4.85 -11.47 16.66
N SER A 335 4.40 -10.47 15.91
CA SER A 335 3.43 -9.48 16.40
C SER A 335 1.99 -9.92 16.17
N TYR A 336 1.10 -9.61 17.12
CA TYR A 336 -0.34 -9.64 16.82
C TYR A 336 -0.72 -8.54 15.84
N VAL A 337 -1.66 -8.84 14.93
CA VAL A 337 -2.14 -7.84 13.97
C VAL A 337 -3.01 -6.79 14.65
N SER A 338 -4.03 -7.20 15.41
CA SER A 338 -5.06 -6.29 15.92
C SER A 338 -5.10 -6.15 17.45
N ALA A 339 -4.40 -6.99 18.19
CA ALA A 339 -4.42 -6.96 19.65
C ALA A 339 -3.47 -5.91 20.24
N ALA A 340 -3.88 -5.27 21.35
CA ALA A 340 -3.01 -4.45 22.21
C ALA A 340 -2.10 -5.30 23.11
N THR A 341 -1.63 -6.41 22.57
CA THR A 341 -0.75 -7.35 23.26
C THR A 341 0.66 -7.18 22.70
N ALA A 342 1.66 -7.41 23.55
CA ALA A 342 3.06 -7.45 23.12
C ALA A 342 3.28 -8.58 22.11
N ASN A 343 4.43 -8.56 21.45
CA ASN A 343 4.81 -9.65 20.56
C ASN A 343 4.79 -10.98 21.30
N VAL A 344 4.34 -12.01 20.58
CA VAL A 344 4.42 -13.39 21.02
C VAL A 344 5.86 -13.83 20.89
N THR A 345 6.40 -14.42 21.94
CA THR A 345 7.68 -15.14 21.91
C THR A 345 7.44 -16.59 21.47
N ASP A 346 8.50 -17.25 21.01
CA ASP A 346 8.48 -18.64 20.54
C ASP A 346 7.52 -18.86 19.35
N ALA A 347 7.44 -17.89 18.42
CA ALA A 347 6.63 -17.99 17.21
C ALA A 347 7.46 -18.34 15.97
N VAL A 348 7.97 -17.35 15.23
CA VAL A 348 8.87 -17.58 14.09
C VAL A 348 10.31 -17.43 14.56
N GLN A 349 11.08 -18.50 14.49
CA GLN A 349 12.46 -18.57 14.94
C GLN A 349 13.40 -17.85 13.97
N SER A 350 13.30 -18.18 12.69
CA SER A 350 14.18 -17.67 11.64
C SER A 350 13.53 -17.76 10.26
N ALA A 351 14.03 -16.98 9.31
CA ALA A 351 13.74 -17.13 7.89
C ALA A 351 15.03 -17.31 7.09
N ASP A 352 14.99 -18.19 6.11
CA ASP A 352 16.09 -18.51 5.19
C ASP A 352 15.61 -18.42 3.74
N ASP A 353 16.51 -18.70 2.80
CA ASP A 353 16.25 -18.57 1.36
C ASP A 353 15.11 -19.47 0.84
N TYR A 354 14.65 -20.41 1.67
CA TYR A 354 13.63 -21.39 1.34
C TYR A 354 12.46 -21.37 2.32
N GLY A 355 12.28 -20.32 3.11
CA GLY A 355 11.12 -20.15 3.97
C GLY A 355 11.44 -19.75 5.39
N PHE A 356 10.82 -20.43 6.35
CA PHE A 356 10.93 -20.07 7.76
C PHE A 356 10.80 -21.26 8.70
N THR A 357 11.39 -21.12 9.89
CA THR A 357 11.32 -22.11 10.97
C THR A 357 10.44 -21.57 12.10
N LEU A 358 9.54 -22.42 12.59
CA LEU A 358 8.70 -22.15 13.75
C LEU A 358 9.41 -22.60 15.03
N ASP A 359 9.21 -21.83 16.09
CA ASP A 359 9.46 -22.24 17.47
C ASP A 359 8.23 -23.01 18.03
N GLY A 360 8.34 -23.53 19.25
CA GLY A 360 7.37 -24.40 19.91
C GLY A 360 6.13 -23.71 20.48
N GLY A 361 5.94 -22.40 20.24
CA GLY A 361 4.77 -21.66 20.67
C GLY A 361 3.48 -22.19 20.04
N ILE A 362 2.45 -22.30 20.86
CA ILE A 362 1.19 -22.95 20.48
C ILE A 362 0.27 -22.09 19.60
N ILE A 363 0.60 -20.84 19.29
CA ILE A 363 -0.32 -19.99 18.50
C ILE A 363 -0.18 -20.28 17.00
N LEU A 364 1.04 -20.26 16.48
CA LEU A 364 1.31 -20.58 15.07
C LEU A 364 1.57 -22.07 14.85
N ASN A 365 2.06 -22.78 15.86
CA ASN A 365 2.48 -24.17 15.76
C ASN A 365 1.66 -25.11 16.65
N ALA A 366 0.39 -24.77 16.97
CA ALA A 366 -0.47 -25.70 17.71
C ALA A 366 -0.68 -27.02 16.96
N THR A 367 -0.54 -28.14 17.66
CA THR A 367 -0.73 -29.48 17.10
C THR A 367 -2.09 -29.61 16.42
N ASN A 368 -2.09 -30.05 15.16
CA ASN A 368 -3.28 -30.28 14.33
C ASN A 368 -4.12 -29.03 14.05
N VAL A 369 -3.57 -27.82 14.23
CA VAL A 369 -4.24 -26.57 13.87
C VAL A 369 -3.68 -26.09 12.52
N PRO A 370 -4.53 -25.91 11.49
CA PRO A 370 -4.09 -25.31 10.24
C PRO A 370 -3.77 -23.82 10.43
N CYS A 371 -2.77 -23.35 9.72
CA CYS A 371 -2.40 -21.94 9.65
C CYS A 371 -2.14 -21.57 8.19
N ASN A 372 -2.88 -20.58 7.69
CA ASN A 372 -2.60 -19.98 6.39
C ASN A 372 -1.52 -18.91 6.57
N VAL A 373 -0.62 -18.81 5.61
CA VAL A 373 0.43 -17.79 5.57
C VAL A 373 0.45 -17.10 4.21
N ILE A 374 0.44 -15.77 4.25
CA ILE A 374 0.76 -14.90 3.13
C ILE A 374 2.20 -14.45 3.35
N ALA A 375 3.14 -15.02 2.60
CA ALA A 375 4.54 -14.64 2.63
C ALA A 375 4.84 -13.69 1.48
N ILE A 376 5.60 -12.63 1.76
CA ILE A 376 6.03 -11.65 0.77
C ILE A 376 7.54 -11.42 0.89
N GLU A 377 8.23 -11.51 -0.24
CA GLU A 377 9.63 -11.10 -0.38
C GLU A 377 9.70 -9.58 -0.53
N ALA A 378 10.55 -8.91 0.26
CA ALA A 378 10.78 -7.48 0.10
C ALA A 378 11.71 -7.23 -1.08
N ASP A 379 11.63 -6.05 -1.67
CA ASP A 379 12.59 -5.65 -2.67
C ASP A 379 13.97 -5.58 -2.01
N ILE A 380 14.91 -6.37 -2.52
CA ILE A 380 16.29 -6.37 -2.04
C ILE A 380 16.84 -4.95 -2.29
N THR A 381 17.08 -4.19 -1.22
CA THR A 381 17.65 -2.83 -1.25
C THR A 381 19.09 -2.83 -1.72
#